data_AF-A0AAW0D9S3-F1
#
_entry.id   AF-A0AAW0D9S3-F1
#
_cell.length_a   1.000
_cell.length_b   1.000
_cell.length_c   1.000
_cell.angle_alpha   90.00
_cell.angle_beta   90.00
_cell.angle_gamma   90.00
#
_symmetry.space_group_name_H-M   'P 1'
#
loop_
_entity.id
_entity.type
_entity.pdbx_description
1 polymer ?
#
loop_
_entity_poly.entity_id
_entity_poly.type
_entity_poly.pdbx_seq_one_letter_code
_entity_poly.pdbx_strand_id
1 'polypeptide(L)'
;MLSPLRFPPQNFGSARACANCMQRLNDDQRKRCGGCESVSYCSRECQRAHWHIHRDNCAPNDYAWADVPDHDKPLVSAARKFLNRHLHPLTHMTSKLFQQHIVELPGNRGSSDTAFFDTWKETSRAFGLLVRLQEKPDTTRQNPSSGDVFYVPLSAQLVPLDLVPGNQSKRLSLINKNERADGFVGAFVVAADILAKDGTPCRIITATMSVGSVHLFRRFRVANDAEGELAATRQQRMRSAFSTPTGSTADLSSA
;
A
#
# COMPACT_ATOMS: atom_id res chain seq x y z
N MET A 1 11.30 -10.62 -19.05
CA MET A 1 11.46 -9.94 -17.74
C MET A 1 10.30 -8.97 -17.58
N LEU A 2 9.56 -9.03 -16.48
CA LEU A 2 8.49 -8.05 -16.22
C LEU A 2 9.13 -6.67 -15.97
N SER A 3 8.56 -5.63 -16.58
CA SER A 3 9.00 -4.26 -16.32
C SER A 3 8.82 -3.94 -14.84
N PRO A 4 9.82 -3.32 -14.17
CA PRO A 4 9.68 -2.93 -12.78
C PRO A 4 8.45 -2.05 -12.57
N LEU A 5 7.83 -2.21 -11.40
CA LEU A 5 6.75 -1.33 -10.98
C LEU A 5 7.28 0.11 -10.96
N ARG A 6 6.60 1.03 -11.65
CA ARG A 6 7.01 2.45 -11.64
C ARG A 6 6.06 3.23 -10.75
N PHE A 7 6.55 3.67 -9.60
CA PHE A 7 5.89 4.75 -8.88
C PHE A 7 6.27 6.07 -9.54
N PRO A 8 5.29 6.94 -9.89
CA PRO A 8 5.62 8.24 -10.45
C PRO A 8 6.53 8.98 -9.46
N PRO A 9 7.61 9.65 -9.93
CA PRO A 9 8.46 10.45 -9.06
C PRO A 9 7.57 11.46 -8.35
N GLN A 10 7.42 11.27 -7.05
CA GLN A 10 6.49 12.07 -6.28
C GLN A 10 7.10 13.45 -6.04
N ASN A 11 6.77 14.42 -6.88
CA ASN A 11 6.79 15.85 -6.52
C ASN A 11 5.53 16.22 -5.72
N PHE A 12 4.97 15.26 -4.98
CA PHE A 12 3.84 15.53 -4.11
C PHE A 12 4.40 16.30 -2.92
N GLY A 13 3.99 17.57 -2.83
CA GLY A 13 3.81 18.22 -1.55
C GLY A 13 2.76 17.45 -0.74
N SER A 14 3.06 16.19 -0.37
CA SER A 14 2.44 15.49 0.74
C SER A 14 2.33 16.54 1.81
N ALA A 15 1.09 16.87 2.20
CA ALA A 15 0.82 17.99 3.07
C ALA A 15 1.87 17.95 4.17
N ARG A 16 2.82 18.89 4.09
CA ARG A 16 4.03 18.89 4.90
C ARG A 16 3.61 19.38 6.27
N ALA A 17 2.53 18.87 6.81
CA ALA A 17 1.87 19.44 7.94
C ALA A 17 2.55 18.91 9.20
N CYS A 18 2.60 19.75 10.22
CA CYS A 18 2.95 19.29 11.54
C CYS A 18 1.94 18.21 11.97
N ALA A 19 2.42 17.02 12.36
CA ALA A 19 1.56 15.93 12.80
C ALA A 19 0.79 16.24 14.11
N ASN A 20 1.16 17.31 14.81
CA ASN A 20 0.45 17.78 16.00
C ASN A 20 -0.56 18.89 15.69
N CYS A 21 -0.11 20.00 15.09
CA CYS A 21 -0.94 21.20 14.90
C CYS A 21 -1.47 21.39 13.47
N MET A 22 -1.17 20.45 12.56
CA MET A 22 -1.60 20.44 11.15
C MET A 22 -1.15 21.65 10.31
N GLN A 23 -0.32 22.55 10.84
CA GLN A 23 0.24 23.67 10.10
C GLN A 23 1.15 23.17 8.97
N ARG A 24 0.97 23.70 7.77
CA ARG A 24 1.87 23.43 6.63
C ARG A 24 3.30 23.89 6.95
N LEU A 25 4.26 23.02 6.66
CA LEU A 25 5.69 23.23 6.88
C LEU A 25 6.40 23.38 5.53
N ASN A 26 7.36 24.28 5.50
CA ASN A 26 8.36 24.34 4.43
C ASN A 26 9.43 23.26 4.67
N ASP A 27 10.14 22.83 3.62
CA ASP A 27 11.16 21.78 3.74
C ASP A 27 12.26 22.17 4.74
N ASP A 28 12.62 23.45 4.78
CA ASP A 28 13.71 23.97 5.63
C ASP A 28 13.32 24.07 7.11
N GLN A 29 12.02 24.09 7.40
CA GLN A 29 11.48 24.28 8.75
C GLN A 29 10.95 23.00 9.37
N ARG A 30 10.81 21.92 8.58
CA ARG A 30 10.25 20.66 9.08
C ARG A 30 11.31 19.88 9.87
N LYS A 31 10.94 19.48 11.08
CA LYS A 31 11.71 18.55 11.89
C LYS A 31 11.07 17.17 11.76
N ARG A 32 11.82 16.19 11.26
CA ARG A 32 11.35 14.80 11.19
C ARG A 32 11.61 14.11 12.52
N CYS A 33 10.74 13.17 12.88
CA CYS A 33 10.98 12.29 14.02
C CYS A 33 12.31 11.55 13.84
N GLY A 34 13.24 11.64 14.80
CA GLY A 34 14.55 10.98 14.68
C GLY A 34 14.50 9.45 14.70
N GLY A 35 13.40 8.85 15.16
CA GLY A 35 13.23 7.40 15.17
C GLY A 35 12.70 6.85 13.85
N CYS A 36 11.54 7.34 13.40
CA CYS A 36 10.85 6.79 12.21
C CYS A 36 11.05 7.60 10.94
N GLU A 37 11.45 8.87 11.05
CA GLU A 37 11.50 9.89 9.98
C GLU A 37 10.20 10.06 9.17
N SER A 38 9.09 9.44 9.55
CA SER A 38 7.85 9.37 8.77
C SER A 38 6.87 10.51 9.06
N VAL A 39 6.99 11.12 10.22
CA VAL A 39 6.15 12.26 10.64
C VAL A 39 7.00 13.52 10.78
N SER A 40 6.42 14.65 10.39
CA SER A 40 7.05 15.97 10.44
C SER A 40 6.41 16.84 11.51
N TYR A 41 7.20 17.71 12.12
CA TYR A 41 6.78 18.66 13.15
C TYR A 41 7.37 20.03 12.84
N CYS A 42 6.65 21.11 13.18
CA CYS A 42 7.24 22.45 13.16
C CYS A 42 8.30 22.62 14.26
N SER A 43 8.18 21.87 15.36
CA SER A 43 8.99 22.09 16.54
C SER A 43 9.14 20.82 17.40
N ARG A 44 10.09 20.83 18.34
CA ARG A 44 10.28 19.71 19.29
C ARG A 44 9.11 19.61 20.27
N GLU A 45 8.46 20.73 20.55
CA GLU A 45 7.28 20.83 21.42
C GLU A 45 6.10 20.09 20.78
N CYS A 46 5.86 20.32 19.48
CA CYS A 46 4.85 19.56 18.73
C CYS A 46 5.15 18.07 18.67
N GLN A 47 6.43 17.67 18.54
CA GLN A 47 6.82 16.27 18.62
C GLN A 47 6.50 15.66 19.99
N ARG A 48 6.83 16.34 21.09
CA ARG A 48 6.55 15.88 22.46
C ARG A 48 5.05 15.80 22.72
N ALA A 49 4.29 16.81 22.30
CA ALA A 49 2.84 16.83 22.42
C ALA A 49 2.19 15.65 21.69
N HIS A 50 2.61 15.36 20.45
CA HIS A 50 2.10 14.23 19.69
C HIS A 50 2.66 12.87 20.10
N TRP A 51 3.70 12.82 20.96
CA TRP A 51 4.41 11.58 21.28
C TRP A 51 3.51 10.48 21.85
N HIS A 52 2.57 10.82 22.73
CA HIS A 52 1.65 9.84 23.32
C HIS A 52 0.79 9.09 22.28
N ILE A 53 0.52 9.72 21.13
CA ILE A 53 -0.20 9.12 19.99
C ILE A 53 0.80 8.42 19.05
N HIS A 54 1.95 9.05 18.79
CA HIS A 54 2.93 8.57 17.82
C HIS A 54 3.76 7.38 18.31
N ARG A 55 4.05 7.29 19.61
CA ARG A 55 5.06 6.37 20.17
C ARG A 55 4.83 4.92 19.75
N ASP A 56 3.59 4.44 19.75
CA ASP A 56 3.25 3.04 19.48
C ASP A 56 3.45 2.68 17.99
N ASN A 57 3.47 3.72 17.14
CA ASN A 57 3.65 3.62 15.69
C ASN A 57 5.06 4.09 15.25
N CYS A 58 5.91 4.51 16.19
CA CYS A 58 7.28 4.94 15.88
C CYS A 58 8.18 3.71 15.70
N ALA A 59 9.08 3.75 14.70
CA ALA A 59 9.96 2.62 14.35
C ALA A 59 10.71 1.95 15.50
N PRO A 60 11.30 2.69 16.48
CA PRO A 60 12.00 2.07 17.60
C PRO A 60 11.11 1.25 18.55
N ASN A 61 9.79 1.45 18.52
CA ASN A 61 8.82 0.79 19.40
C ASN A 61 7.99 -0.27 18.66
N ASP A 62 8.24 -0.50 17.37
CA ASP A 62 7.64 -1.61 16.69
C ASP A 62 8.35 -2.88 17.14
N TYR A 63 7.67 -3.84 17.78
CA TYR A 63 8.29 -5.10 18.23
C TYR A 63 9.05 -5.82 17.10
N ALA A 64 8.63 -5.59 15.85
CA ALA A 64 9.33 -6.07 14.66
C ALA A 64 10.75 -5.49 14.46
N TRP A 65 11.14 -4.43 15.19
CA TRP A 65 12.47 -3.80 15.16
C TRP A 65 13.45 -4.39 16.17
N ALA A 66 12.97 -4.95 17.29
CA ALA A 66 13.83 -5.52 18.33
C ALA A 66 14.57 -6.77 17.84
N ASP A 67 13.88 -7.59 17.03
CA ASP A 67 14.42 -8.82 16.47
C ASP A 67 15.19 -8.61 15.14
N VAL A 68 15.45 -7.35 14.76
CA VAL A 68 16.23 -7.03 13.55
C VAL A 68 17.71 -7.03 13.88
N PRO A 69 18.53 -7.92 13.29
CA PRO A 69 19.98 -7.87 13.41
C PRO A 69 20.52 -6.50 13.03
N ASP A 70 21.56 -6.04 13.73
CA ASP A 70 22.11 -4.70 13.52
C ASP A 70 22.50 -4.41 12.06
N HIS A 71 22.98 -5.43 11.35
CA HIS A 71 23.38 -5.31 9.94
C HIS A 71 22.20 -5.12 8.96
N ASP A 72 20.98 -5.45 9.39
CA ASP A 72 19.73 -5.31 8.60
C ASP A 72 18.95 -4.04 8.94
N LYS A 73 19.21 -3.41 10.09
CA LYS A 73 18.53 -2.17 10.52
C LYS A 73 18.56 -1.06 9.45
N PRO A 74 19.66 -0.83 8.70
CA PRO A 74 19.67 0.15 7.61
C PRO A 74 18.69 -0.18 6.49
N LEU A 75 18.57 -1.46 6.12
CA LEU A 75 17.64 -1.92 5.07
C LEU A 75 16.19 -1.75 5.53
N VAL A 76 15.87 -2.22 6.74
CA VAL A 76 14.51 -2.07 7.30
C VAL A 76 14.12 -0.60 7.42
N SER A 77 15.05 0.26 7.85
CA SER A 77 14.85 1.71 7.90
C SER A 77 14.59 2.29 6.51
N ALA A 78 15.42 1.94 5.50
CA ALA A 78 15.25 2.39 4.13
C ALA A 78 13.91 1.93 3.52
N ALA A 79 13.50 0.69 3.79
CA ALA A 79 12.24 0.14 3.29
C ALA A 79 11.04 0.83 3.95
N ARG A 80 11.11 1.13 5.25
CA ARG A 80 10.09 1.95 5.91
C ARG A 80 10.04 3.38 5.35
N LYS A 81 11.18 4.00 5.04
CA LYS A 81 11.22 5.31 4.34
C LYS A 81 10.58 5.24 2.97
N PHE A 82 10.83 4.16 2.23
CA PHE A 82 10.19 3.89 0.93
C PHE A 82 8.66 3.81 1.07
N LEU A 83 8.15 2.97 1.98
CA LEU A 83 6.70 2.82 2.20
C LEU A 83 6.03 4.14 2.58
N ASN A 84 6.65 4.93 3.47
CA ASN A 84 6.09 6.22 3.88
C ASN A 84 6.11 7.26 2.75
N ARG A 85 7.19 7.31 1.97
CA ARG A 85 7.27 8.21 0.82
C ARG A 85 6.25 7.87 -0.26
N HIS A 86 5.99 6.57 -0.45
CA HIS A 86 5.02 6.07 -1.42
C HIS A 86 3.66 5.77 -0.80
N LEU A 87 3.33 6.35 0.36
CA LEU A 87 2.07 6.10 1.05
C LEU A 87 0.86 6.34 0.14
N HIS A 88 0.86 7.43 -0.61
CA HIS A 88 -0.23 7.77 -1.50
C HIS A 88 -0.36 6.82 -2.70
N PRO A 89 0.70 6.54 -3.51
CA PRO A 89 0.63 5.54 -4.57
C PRO A 89 0.25 4.15 -4.08
N LEU A 90 0.76 3.73 -2.92
CA LEU A 90 0.43 2.44 -2.32
C LEU A 90 -1.03 2.39 -1.86
N THR A 91 -1.53 3.47 -1.28
CA THR A 91 -2.96 3.62 -0.95
C THR A 91 -3.82 3.50 -2.19
N HIS A 92 -3.49 4.29 -3.22
CA HIS A 92 -4.16 4.26 -4.50
C HIS A 92 -4.22 2.86 -5.12
N MET A 93 -3.07 2.18 -5.15
CA MET A 93 -2.93 0.85 -5.72
C MET A 93 -3.71 -0.21 -4.93
N THR A 94 -3.58 -0.19 -3.60
CA THR A 94 -4.32 -1.11 -2.72
C THR A 94 -5.81 -0.91 -2.91
N SER A 95 -6.26 0.34 -2.99
CA SER A 95 -7.65 0.67 -3.22
C SER A 95 -8.20 0.11 -4.52
N LYS A 96 -7.45 0.26 -5.61
CA LYS A 96 -7.84 -0.30 -6.91
C LYS A 96 -7.95 -1.82 -6.85
N LEU A 97 -6.97 -2.48 -6.23
CA LEU A 97 -6.95 -3.94 -6.12
C LEU A 97 -8.08 -4.46 -5.22
N PHE A 98 -8.37 -3.79 -4.10
CA PHE A 98 -9.50 -4.13 -3.23
C PHE A 98 -10.82 -4.00 -3.98
N GLN A 99 -11.03 -2.89 -4.70
CA GLN A 99 -12.26 -2.71 -5.47
C GLN A 99 -12.42 -3.79 -6.54
N GLN A 100 -11.35 -4.16 -7.25
CA GLN A 100 -11.36 -5.26 -8.21
C GLN A 100 -11.77 -6.58 -7.54
N HIS A 101 -11.15 -6.91 -6.41
CA HIS A 101 -11.48 -8.11 -5.64
C HIS A 101 -12.95 -8.12 -5.19
N ILE A 102 -13.42 -7.02 -4.62
CA ILE A 102 -14.77 -6.82 -4.10
C ILE A 102 -15.84 -6.98 -5.19
N VAL A 103 -15.58 -6.51 -6.41
CA VAL A 103 -16.49 -6.64 -7.55
C VAL A 103 -16.54 -8.08 -8.09
N GLU A 104 -15.46 -8.83 -7.95
CA GLU A 104 -15.39 -10.24 -8.35
C GLU A 104 -16.11 -11.17 -7.36
N LEU A 105 -16.41 -10.71 -6.14
CA LEU A 105 -17.15 -11.51 -5.15
C LEU A 105 -18.61 -11.78 -5.60
N PRO A 106 -19.07 -13.03 -5.47
CA PRO A 106 -20.46 -13.38 -5.75
C PRO A 106 -21.41 -12.64 -4.80
N GLY A 107 -22.47 -12.04 -5.34
CA GLY A 107 -23.50 -11.33 -4.55
C GLY A 107 -23.30 -9.82 -4.42
N ASN A 108 -22.17 -9.26 -4.86
CA ASN A 108 -21.87 -7.83 -4.67
C ASN A 108 -22.25 -6.92 -5.85
N ARG A 109 -23.08 -7.41 -6.79
CA ARG A 109 -23.49 -6.64 -7.97
C ARG A 109 -24.63 -5.69 -7.60
N GLY A 110 -24.32 -4.40 -7.45
CA GLY A 110 -25.32 -3.35 -7.19
C GLY A 110 -25.68 -3.17 -5.71
N SER A 111 -24.72 -3.44 -4.82
CA SER A 111 -24.87 -3.23 -3.38
C SER A 111 -24.98 -1.75 -3.01
N SER A 112 -25.70 -1.45 -1.93
CA SER A 112 -25.79 -0.11 -1.35
C SER A 112 -24.42 0.35 -0.83
N ASP A 113 -24.23 1.67 -0.65
CA ASP A 113 -23.00 2.23 -0.10
C ASP A 113 -22.59 1.51 1.22
N THR A 114 -23.54 1.24 2.11
CA THR A 114 -23.29 0.52 3.38
C THR A 114 -22.74 -0.88 3.16
N ALA A 115 -23.34 -1.67 2.26
CA ALA A 115 -22.89 -3.03 1.98
C ALA A 115 -21.51 -3.07 1.31
N PHE A 116 -21.20 -2.08 0.46
CA PHE A 116 -19.85 -1.90 -0.08
C PHE A 116 -18.83 -1.63 1.03
N PHE A 117 -19.16 -0.78 2.02
CA PHE A 117 -18.28 -0.49 3.14
C PHE A 117 -18.03 -1.68 4.05
N ASP A 118 -19.04 -2.49 4.32
CA ASP A 118 -18.88 -3.70 5.12
C ASP A 118 -18.00 -4.72 4.37
N THR A 119 -18.21 -4.90 3.07
CA THR A 119 -17.35 -5.75 2.23
C THR A 119 -15.91 -5.23 2.17
N TRP A 120 -15.72 -3.92 2.11
CA TRP A 120 -14.40 -3.29 2.17
C TRP A 120 -13.68 -3.59 3.49
N LYS A 121 -14.39 -3.46 4.62
CA LYS A 121 -13.89 -3.79 5.96
C LYS A 121 -13.52 -5.26 6.11
N GLU A 122 -14.29 -6.16 5.51
CA GLU A 122 -13.96 -7.58 5.48
C GLU A 122 -12.70 -7.83 4.63
N THR A 123 -12.64 -7.20 3.45
CA THR A 123 -11.47 -7.30 2.55
C THR A 123 -10.20 -6.77 3.23
N SER A 124 -10.28 -5.65 3.95
CA SER A 124 -9.14 -5.07 4.67
C SER A 124 -8.61 -5.94 5.81
N ARG A 125 -9.47 -6.79 6.39
CA ARG A 125 -9.14 -7.77 7.43
C ARG A 125 -8.65 -9.10 6.87
N ALA A 126 -8.97 -9.40 5.62
CA ALA A 126 -8.55 -10.62 4.95
C ALA A 126 -7.30 -10.45 4.10
N PHE A 127 -7.04 -9.25 3.56
CA PHE A 127 -5.98 -9.00 2.58
C PHE A 127 -5.07 -7.82 2.91
N GLY A 128 -3.81 -7.95 2.49
CA GLY A 128 -2.80 -6.88 2.51
C GLY A 128 -2.15 -6.73 1.15
N LEU A 129 -1.46 -5.61 0.94
CA LEU A 129 -0.63 -5.39 -0.24
C LEU A 129 0.79 -5.89 0.02
N LEU A 130 1.24 -6.91 -0.70
CA LEU A 130 2.63 -7.32 -0.72
C LEU A 130 3.38 -6.58 -1.83
N VAL A 131 4.36 -5.77 -1.46
CA VAL A 131 5.24 -5.05 -2.38
C VAL A 131 6.61 -5.70 -2.33
N ARG A 132 7.11 -6.16 -3.48
CA ARG A 132 8.46 -6.72 -3.57
C ARG A 132 9.47 -5.62 -3.91
N LEU A 133 10.49 -5.47 -3.07
CA LEU A 133 11.53 -4.44 -3.18
C LEU A 133 12.89 -5.10 -3.38
N GLN A 134 13.59 -4.73 -4.44
CA GLN A 134 14.93 -5.21 -4.76
C GLN A 134 15.99 -4.18 -4.35
N GLU A 135 16.94 -4.54 -3.49
CA GLU A 135 18.09 -3.69 -3.16
C GLU A 135 18.90 -3.40 -4.44
N LYS A 136 19.20 -2.13 -4.70
CA LYS A 136 19.97 -1.72 -5.88
C LYS A 136 21.45 -2.10 -5.73
N PRO A 137 22.15 -2.42 -6.84
CA PRO A 137 23.55 -2.83 -6.80
C PRO A 137 24.49 -1.79 -6.17
N ASP A 138 24.25 -0.51 -6.43
CA ASP A 138 25.08 0.65 -6.08
C ASP A 138 24.86 1.19 -4.66
N THR A 139 23.98 0.56 -3.89
CA THR A 139 23.66 1.04 -2.55
C THR A 139 24.76 0.76 -1.54
N THR A 140 25.10 1.76 -0.73
CA THR A 140 25.93 1.58 0.46
C THR A 140 25.01 1.56 1.66
N ARG A 141 25.17 0.59 2.58
CA ARG A 141 24.35 0.53 3.81
C ARG A 141 24.67 1.65 4.82
N GLN A 142 25.53 2.60 4.44
CA GLN A 142 25.93 3.75 5.24
C GLN A 142 25.01 4.93 4.93
N ASN A 143 24.20 5.33 5.91
CA ASN A 143 23.31 6.52 5.87
C ASN A 143 22.30 6.58 4.70
N PRO A 144 21.22 5.78 4.73
CA PRO A 144 20.13 5.87 3.77
C PRO A 144 19.34 7.17 3.93
N SER A 145 19.71 8.22 3.19
CA SER A 145 18.97 9.49 3.18
C SER A 145 17.63 9.37 2.42
N SER A 146 17.47 8.36 1.56
CA SER A 146 16.28 8.17 0.72
C SER A 146 16.04 6.69 0.41
N GLY A 147 14.84 6.17 0.73
CA GLY A 147 14.45 4.79 0.40
C GLY A 147 14.46 4.49 -1.10
N ASP A 148 14.25 5.51 -1.95
CA ASP A 148 14.29 5.38 -3.42
C ASP A 148 15.70 5.17 -3.97
N VAL A 149 16.73 5.51 -3.18
CA VAL A 149 18.12 5.19 -3.53
C VAL A 149 18.36 3.70 -3.28
N PHE A 150 17.64 3.08 -2.34
CA PHE A 150 17.88 1.71 -1.92
C PHE A 150 17.17 0.68 -2.75
N TYR A 151 15.94 0.96 -3.17
CA TYR A 151 15.07 -0.08 -3.70
C TYR A 151 14.57 0.19 -5.12
N VAL A 152 14.44 -0.89 -5.87
CA VAL A 152 13.61 -0.97 -7.08
C VAL A 152 12.37 -1.80 -6.73
N PRO A 153 11.16 -1.23 -6.78
CA PRO A 153 9.95 -2.00 -6.61
C PRO A 153 9.73 -2.90 -7.84
N LEU A 154 9.60 -4.21 -7.59
CA LEU A 154 9.44 -5.21 -8.64
C LEU A 154 7.98 -5.50 -8.94
N SER A 155 7.17 -5.68 -7.89
CA SER A 155 5.77 -6.03 -8.00
C SER A 155 4.97 -5.55 -6.79
N ALA A 156 3.66 -5.50 -6.94
CA ALA A 156 2.71 -5.25 -5.87
C ALA A 156 1.44 -6.07 -6.12
N GLN A 157 1.02 -6.86 -5.15
CA GLN A 157 -0.13 -7.76 -5.30
C GLN A 157 -0.89 -7.91 -3.99
N LEU A 158 -2.18 -8.24 -4.06
CA LEU A 158 -2.93 -8.63 -2.88
C LEU A 158 -2.50 -10.02 -2.43
N VAL A 159 -2.35 -10.17 -1.13
CA VAL A 159 -2.10 -11.45 -0.48
C VAL A 159 -3.01 -11.60 0.74
N PRO A 160 -3.46 -12.83 1.05
CA PRO A 160 -4.10 -13.13 2.32
C PRO A 160 -3.25 -12.67 3.50
N LEU A 161 -3.85 -12.02 4.50
CA LEU A 161 -3.13 -11.45 5.63
C LEU A 161 -2.52 -12.51 6.54
N ASP A 162 -3.14 -13.69 6.62
CA ASP A 162 -2.65 -14.88 7.33
C ASP A 162 -1.29 -15.35 6.81
N LEU A 163 -1.00 -15.14 5.52
CA LEU A 163 0.29 -15.43 4.89
C LEU A 163 1.36 -14.35 5.13
N VAL A 164 0.97 -13.14 5.55
CA VAL A 164 1.93 -12.07 5.85
C VAL A 164 2.53 -12.30 7.24
N PRO A 165 3.87 -12.42 7.37
CA PRO A 165 4.51 -12.64 8.68
C PRO A 165 4.26 -11.52 9.69
N GLY A 166 4.35 -11.86 10.98
CA GLY A 166 4.24 -10.93 12.11
C GLY A 166 2.94 -11.07 12.90
N ASN A 167 2.79 -10.25 13.94
CA ASN A 167 1.69 -10.37 14.90
C ASN A 167 0.32 -10.00 14.27
N GLN A 168 -0.48 -11.02 13.95
CA GLN A 168 -1.83 -10.87 13.38
C GLN A 168 -2.76 -10.05 14.28
N SER A 169 -2.80 -10.38 15.58
CA SER A 169 -3.67 -9.70 16.56
C SER A 169 -3.35 -8.21 16.68
N LYS A 170 -2.07 -7.85 16.70
CA LYS A 170 -1.62 -6.44 16.71
C LYS A 170 -2.05 -5.72 15.42
N ARG A 171 -1.91 -6.36 14.26
CA ARG A 171 -2.33 -5.79 12.97
C ARG A 171 -3.84 -5.54 12.93
N LEU A 172 -4.65 -6.53 13.31
CA LEU A 172 -6.10 -6.38 13.39
C LEU A 172 -6.50 -5.29 14.39
N SER A 173 -5.81 -5.19 15.54
CA SER A 173 -6.02 -4.10 16.49
C SER A 173 -5.72 -2.73 15.89
N LEU A 174 -4.66 -2.59 15.08
CA LEU A 174 -4.32 -1.34 14.40
C LEU A 174 -5.33 -1.00 13.31
N ILE A 175 -5.80 -1.99 12.55
CA ILE A 175 -6.89 -1.80 11.57
C ILE A 175 -8.14 -1.28 12.28
N ASN A 176 -8.59 -1.97 13.33
CA ASN A 176 -9.76 -1.58 14.11
C ASN A 176 -9.62 -0.17 14.73
N LYS A 177 -8.43 0.18 15.24
CA LYS A 177 -8.16 1.52 15.80
C LYS A 177 -8.32 2.61 14.74
N ASN A 178 -7.78 2.39 13.55
CA ASN A 178 -7.82 3.36 12.46
C ASN A 178 -9.21 3.47 11.81
N GLU A 179 -9.94 2.36 11.69
CA GLU A 179 -11.32 2.35 11.15
C GLU A 179 -12.34 3.02 12.08
N ARG A 180 -12.03 3.16 13.37
CA ARG A 180 -12.87 3.86 14.35
C ARG A 180 -12.57 5.35 14.45
N ALA A 181 -11.50 5.85 13.82
CA ALA A 181 -11.14 7.25 13.88
C ALA A 181 -12.02 8.07 12.92
N ASP A 182 -12.63 9.15 13.43
CA ASP A 182 -13.48 10.03 12.62
C ASP A 182 -12.73 10.52 11.37
N GLY A 183 -13.37 10.38 10.20
CA GLY A 183 -12.80 10.80 8.91
C GLY A 183 -11.91 9.78 8.19
N PHE A 184 -11.72 8.58 8.75
CA PHE A 184 -11.07 7.45 8.09
C PHE A 184 -12.09 6.40 7.65
N VAL A 185 -11.91 5.86 6.44
CA VAL A 185 -12.84 4.89 5.83
C VAL A 185 -12.35 3.46 6.01
N GLY A 186 -11.04 3.29 6.19
CA GLY A 186 -10.41 1.99 6.20
C GLY A 186 -8.96 2.07 6.67
N ALA A 187 -8.39 0.91 6.98
CA ALA A 187 -6.96 0.74 7.08
C ALA A 187 -6.57 -0.57 6.40
N PHE A 188 -5.39 -0.62 5.80
CA PHE A 188 -4.86 -1.83 5.19
C PHE A 188 -3.41 -2.03 5.61
N VAL A 189 -2.93 -3.26 5.47
CA VAL A 189 -1.53 -3.60 5.73
C VAL A 189 -0.78 -3.63 4.42
N VAL A 190 0.38 -2.97 4.39
CA VAL A 190 1.39 -3.16 3.34
C VAL A 190 2.54 -3.95 3.93
N ALA A 191 2.87 -5.06 3.28
CA ALA A 191 4.06 -5.84 3.54
C ALA A 191 5.10 -5.53 2.45
N ALA A 192 6.33 -5.20 2.83
CA ALA A 192 7.44 -5.10 1.89
C ALA A 192 8.31 -6.36 1.99
N ASP A 193 8.35 -7.14 0.92
CA ASP A 193 9.22 -8.30 0.72
C ASP A 193 10.54 -7.82 0.11
N ILE A 194 11.59 -7.77 0.93
CA ILE A 194 12.88 -7.19 0.58
C ILE A 194 13.80 -8.29 0.05
N LEU A 195 14.31 -8.10 -1.16
CA LEU A 195 15.35 -8.91 -1.77
C LEU A 195 16.70 -8.18 -1.67
N ALA A 196 17.75 -8.89 -1.26
CA ALA A 196 19.12 -8.41 -1.31
C ALA A 196 19.60 -8.30 -2.76
N LYS A 197 20.75 -7.64 -3.01
CA LYS A 197 21.29 -7.34 -4.35
C LYS A 197 21.39 -8.54 -5.30
N ASP A 198 21.62 -9.72 -4.75
CA ASP A 198 21.73 -11.00 -5.46
C ASP A 198 20.37 -11.67 -5.74
N GLY A 199 19.27 -11.05 -5.30
CA GLY A 199 17.91 -11.56 -5.42
C GLY A 199 17.48 -12.45 -4.26
N THR A 200 18.34 -12.70 -3.27
CA THR A 200 18.02 -13.56 -2.12
C THR A 200 16.98 -12.86 -1.22
N PRO A 201 15.92 -13.56 -0.79
CA PRO A 201 14.99 -13.02 0.19
C PRO A 201 15.71 -12.63 1.48
N CYS A 202 15.57 -11.37 1.87
CA CYS A 202 16.19 -10.82 3.07
C CYS A 202 15.17 -10.77 4.21
N ARG A 203 14.07 -10.03 4.03
CA ARG A 203 13.10 -9.83 5.11
C ARG A 203 11.76 -9.33 4.61
N ILE A 204 10.72 -9.58 5.40
CA ILE A 204 9.42 -8.92 5.25
C ILE A 204 9.22 -7.92 6.38
N ILE A 205 8.88 -6.67 6.03
CA ILE A 205 8.46 -5.66 7.00
C ILE A 205 7.01 -5.26 6.74
N THR A 206 6.28 -4.90 7.78
CA THR A 206 4.88 -4.49 7.65
C THR A 206 4.67 -3.04 8.09
N ALA A 207 3.75 -2.35 7.42
CA ALA A 207 3.21 -1.08 7.84
C ALA A 207 1.68 -1.13 7.74
N THR A 208 0.98 -0.66 8.76
CA THR A 208 -0.46 -0.42 8.67
C THR A 208 -0.69 1.02 8.23
N MET A 209 -1.47 1.19 7.18
CA MET A 209 -1.72 2.49 6.54
C MET A 209 -3.22 2.78 6.61
N SER A 210 -3.55 3.98 7.04
CA SER A 210 -4.94 4.44 7.16
C SER A 210 -5.36 5.17 5.89
N VAL A 211 -6.62 5.03 5.50
CA VAL A 211 -7.20 5.70 4.34
C VAL A 211 -8.19 6.74 4.78
N GLY A 212 -7.93 8.00 4.43
CA GLY A 212 -8.83 9.12 4.73
C GLY A 212 -10.14 9.09 3.94
N SER A 213 -11.02 10.05 4.25
CA SER A 213 -12.38 10.25 3.72
C SER A 213 -12.65 9.75 2.30
N VAL A 214 -13.82 9.13 2.08
CA VAL A 214 -14.30 8.63 0.77
C VAL A 214 -14.33 9.71 -0.30
N HIS A 215 -14.43 10.99 0.06
CA HIS A 215 -14.33 12.06 -0.93
C HIS A 215 -12.94 12.14 -1.58
N LEU A 216 -11.88 11.69 -0.91
CA LEU A 216 -10.58 11.44 -1.55
C LEU A 216 -10.68 10.25 -2.51
N PHE A 217 -11.33 9.14 -2.14
CA PHE A 217 -11.57 8.01 -3.05
C PHE A 217 -12.33 8.38 -4.32
N ARG A 218 -13.40 9.18 -4.23
CA ARG A 218 -14.17 9.64 -5.38
C ARG A 218 -13.50 10.79 -6.15
N ARG A 219 -12.70 11.66 -5.49
CA ARG A 219 -11.88 12.71 -6.15
C ARG A 219 -10.68 12.14 -6.89
N PHE A 220 -10.08 11.07 -6.37
CA PHE A 220 -9.10 10.30 -7.08
C PHE A 220 -9.83 9.64 -8.25
N ARG A 221 -9.61 10.18 -9.46
CA ARG A 221 -10.19 9.75 -10.73
C ARG A 221 -10.30 8.22 -10.87
N VAL A 222 -9.34 7.51 -10.29
CA VAL A 222 -9.30 6.15 -9.71
C VAL A 222 -10.61 5.40 -9.52
N ALA A 223 -11.60 5.88 -8.75
CA ALA A 223 -12.86 5.13 -8.59
C ALA A 223 -13.61 5.06 -9.92
N ASN A 224 -13.66 6.18 -10.64
CA ASN A 224 -14.32 6.29 -11.95
C ASN A 224 -13.49 5.66 -13.08
N ASP A 225 -12.15 5.75 -13.02
CA ASP A 225 -11.21 5.18 -13.99
C ASP A 225 -11.13 3.66 -13.81
N ALA A 226 -11.13 3.14 -12.58
CA ALA A 226 -11.20 1.71 -12.31
C ALA A 226 -12.57 1.16 -12.70
N GLU A 227 -13.68 1.82 -12.35
CA GLU A 227 -15.02 1.45 -12.82
C GLU A 227 -15.12 1.48 -14.36
N GLY A 228 -14.51 2.48 -15.00
CA GLY A 228 -14.41 2.58 -16.46
C GLY A 228 -13.56 1.49 -17.11
N GLU A 229 -12.37 1.21 -16.58
CA GLU A 229 -11.49 0.11 -17.03
C GLU A 229 -12.14 -1.26 -16.79
N LEU A 230 -12.85 -1.44 -15.68
CA LEU A 230 -13.63 -2.63 -15.35
C LEU A 230 -14.83 -2.78 -16.29
N ALA A 231 -15.54 -1.70 -16.61
CA ALA A 231 -16.62 -1.71 -17.60
C ALA A 231 -16.11 -2.07 -19.01
N ALA A 232 -14.94 -1.55 -19.40
CA ALA A 232 -14.29 -1.88 -20.66
C ALA A 232 -13.82 -3.35 -20.70
N THR A 233 -13.19 -3.84 -19.62
CA THR A 233 -12.76 -5.24 -19.49
C THR A 233 -13.95 -6.21 -19.50
N ARG A 234 -15.07 -5.81 -18.87
CA ARG A 234 -16.35 -6.54 -18.88
C ARG A 234 -16.94 -6.63 -20.28
N GLN A 235 -16.95 -5.55 -21.05
CA GLN A 235 -17.38 -5.56 -22.45
C GLN A 235 -16.48 -6.45 -23.32
N GLN A 236 -15.17 -6.41 -23.10
CA GLN A 236 -14.23 -7.22 -23.87
C GLN A 236 -14.39 -8.73 -23.58
N ARG A 237 -14.55 -9.11 -22.30
CA ARG A 237 -14.80 -10.51 -21.90
C ARG A 237 -16.15 -11.04 -22.38
N MET A 238 -17.19 -10.21 -22.38
CA MET A 238 -18.48 -10.57 -22.96
C MET A 238 -18.36 -10.79 -24.48
N ARG A 239 -17.69 -9.89 -25.20
CA ARG A 239 -17.46 -10.04 -26.65
C ARG A 239 -16.70 -11.33 -26.99
N SER A 240 -15.68 -11.68 -26.21
CA SER A 240 -14.93 -12.93 -26.41
C SER A 240 -15.70 -14.20 -26.05
N ALA A 241 -16.68 -14.11 -25.13
CA ALA A 241 -17.53 -15.24 -24.75
C ALA A 241 -18.67 -15.50 -25.76
N PHE A 242 -19.06 -14.49 -26.55
CA PHE A 242 -20.11 -14.58 -27.56
C PHE A 242 -19.60 -14.70 -29.00
N SER A 243 -18.28 -14.59 -29.23
CA SER A 243 -17.66 -14.98 -30.49
C SER A 243 -17.43 -16.49 -30.52
N THR A 244 -18.47 -17.28 -30.83
CA THR A 244 -18.29 -18.68 -31.23
C THR A 244 -17.51 -18.74 -32.54
N PRO A 245 -16.59 -19.71 -32.72
CA PRO A 245 -16.00 -19.95 -34.02
C PRO A 245 -17.12 -20.50 -34.92
N THR A 246 -17.49 -19.74 -35.94
CA THR A 246 -18.34 -20.26 -37.02
C THR A 246 -17.59 -21.41 -37.67
N GLY A 247 -17.99 -22.63 -37.31
CA GLY A 247 -17.42 -23.87 -37.82
C GLY A 247 -17.52 -23.91 -39.34
N SER A 248 -16.36 -24.11 -39.96
CA SER A 248 -16.23 -24.55 -41.34
C SER A 248 -17.04 -25.84 -41.54
N THR A 249 -18.03 -25.77 -42.41
CA THR A 249 -18.72 -26.94 -42.97
C THR A 249 -17.70 -27.68 -43.83
N ALA A 250 -17.22 -28.83 -43.34
CA ALA A 250 -16.44 -29.77 -44.14
C ALA A 250 -17.41 -30.54 -45.05
N ASP A 251 -17.18 -30.41 -46.35
CA ASP A 251 -17.80 -31.19 -47.41
C ASP A 251 -17.59 -32.69 -47.17
N LEU A 252 -18.69 -33.44 -47.16
CA LEU A 252 -18.71 -34.88 -47.35
C LEU A 252 -19.22 -35.15 -48.77
N SER A 253 -18.29 -35.28 -49.72
CA SER A 253 -18.53 -35.94 -50.99
C SER A 253 -17.30 -36.74 -51.40
N SER A 254 -17.38 -38.06 -51.22
CA SER A 254 -16.56 -39.03 -51.96
C SER A 254 -17.40 -40.28 -52.17
N ALA A 255 -17.93 -40.40 -53.38
CA ALA A 255 -18.08 -41.64 -54.13
C ALA A 255 -17.41 -41.40 -55.49
#